data_AF-A0A9X1VBM1-F1
#
_entry.id   AF-A0A9X1VBM1-F1
#
_cell.length_a   1.000
_cell.length_b   1.000
_cell.length_c   1.000
_cell.angle_alpha   90.00
_cell.angle_beta   90.00
_cell.angle_gamma   90.00
#
_symmetry.space_group_name_H-M   'P 1'
#
loop_
_entity.id
_entity.type
_entity.pdbx_description
1 polymer ?
#
loop_
_entity_poly.entity_id
_entity_poly.type
_entity_poly.pdbx_seq_one_letter_code
_entity_poly.pdbx_strand_id
1 'polypeptide(L)' 'MELLRILKKEKLKIDHWREKESTRDAVWVAIKDFLYSGSTGLPVDSFTDENVNAKTDLVFRHVFWAYSTVPSLVYKDA' A
#
# COMPACT_ATOMS: atom_id res chain seq x y z
N MET A 1 8.58 3.08 -9.17
CA MET A 1 7.30 2.78 -8.48
C MET A 1 7.36 1.41 -7.81
N GLU A 2 8.33 1.17 -6.90
CA GLU A 2 8.60 -0.16 -6.33
C GLU A 2 7.43 -0.70 -5.48
N LEU A 3 6.88 0.13 -4.59
CA LEU A 3 5.72 -0.21 -3.75
C LEU A 3 4.50 -0.63 -4.58
N LEU A 4 4.15 0.17 -5.58
CA LEU A 4 3.01 -0.12 -6.45
C LEU A 4 3.21 -1.44 -7.21
N ARG A 5 4.45 -1.71 -7.64
CA ARG A 5 4.79 -2.96 -8.34
C ARG A 5 4.65 -4.18 -7.43
N ILE A 6 5.07 -4.08 -6.16
CA ILE A 6 4.88 -5.12 -5.14
C ILE A 6 3.38 -5.37 -4.92
N LEU A 7 2.61 -4.30 -4.69
CA LEU A 7 1.17 -4.38 -4.49
C LEU A 7 0.44 -4.97 -5.71
N LYS A 8 0.82 -4.57 -6.94
CA LYS A 8 0.29 -5.11 -8.20
C LYS A 8 0.65 -6.57 -8.42
N LYS A 9 1.82 -7.02 -7.97
CA LYS A 9 2.28 -8.41 -8.16
C LYS A 9 1.56 -9.38 -7.23
N GLU A 10 1.25 -8.95 -6.01
CA GLU A 10 0.70 -9.81 -4.96
C GLU A 10 -0.77 -9.52 -4.65
N LYS A 11 -1.05 -8.36 -4.04
CA LYS A 11 -2.32 -8.13 -3.33
C LYS A 11 -3.44 -7.60 -4.23
N LEU A 12 -3.12 -6.75 -5.21
CA LEU A 12 -4.10 -6.16 -6.14
C LEU A 12 -4.56 -7.15 -7.23
N LYS A 13 -3.96 -8.34 -7.32
CA LYS A 13 -4.45 -9.45 -8.17
C LYS A 13 -5.62 -10.19 -7.55
N ILE A 14 -5.83 -10.02 -6.24
CA ILE A 14 -6.95 -10.66 -5.56
C ILE A 14 -8.21 -9.92 -6.00
N ASP A 15 -9.06 -10.64 -6.72
CA ASP A 15 -10.36 -10.15 -7.14
C ASP A 15 -11.18 -9.74 -5.90
N HIS A 16 -11.81 -8.57 -5.95
CA HIS A 16 -12.53 -8.00 -4.81
C HIS A 16 -11.71 -7.85 -3.50
N TRP A 17 -10.39 -7.57 -3.57
CA TRP A 17 -9.54 -7.40 -2.37
C TRP A 17 -10.05 -6.34 -1.37
N ARG A 18 -10.91 -5.41 -1.81
CA ARG A 18 -11.54 -4.37 -0.98
C ARG A 18 -12.69 -4.90 -0.12
N GLU A 19 -13.28 -6.03 -0.49
CA GLU A 19 -14.48 -6.57 0.15
C GLU A 19 -14.14 -7.42 1.38
N LYS A 20 -13.02 -8.13 1.35
CA LYS A 20 -12.57 -8.94 2.48
C LYS A 20 -11.64 -8.11 3.37
N GLU A 21 -11.96 -8.07 4.66
CA GLU A 21 -11.14 -7.42 5.67
C GLU A 21 -9.73 -8.01 5.71
N SER A 22 -9.59 -9.33 5.63
CA SER A 22 -8.30 -10.01 5.63
C SER A 22 -7.38 -9.60 4.47
N THR A 23 -7.95 -9.34 3.28
CA THR A 23 -7.16 -8.91 2.11
C THR A 23 -6.84 -7.42 2.16
N ARG A 24 -7.72 -6.60 2.75
CA ARG A 24 -7.43 -5.18 3.04
C ARG A 24 -6.30 -5.03 4.05
N ASP A 25 -6.39 -5.75 5.16
CA ASP A 25 -5.35 -5.72 6.20
C ASP A 25 -4.02 -6.20 5.64
N ALA A 26 -4.02 -7.24 4.80
CA ALA A 26 -2.81 -7.69 4.12
C ALA A 26 -2.19 -6.61 3.21
N VAL A 27 -2.98 -5.72 2.59
CA VAL A 27 -2.47 -4.58 1.81
C VAL A 27 -1.90 -3.51 2.74
N TRP A 28 -2.59 -3.20 3.84
CA TRP A 28 -2.11 -2.23 4.81
C TRP A 28 -0.78 -2.66 5.43
N VAL A 29 -0.68 -3.93 5.86
CA VAL A 29 0.57 -4.51 6.40
C VAL A 29 1.69 -4.46 5.37
N ALA A 30 1.43 -4.81 4.11
CA ALA A 30 2.44 -4.74 3.06
C ALA A 30 2.95 -3.31 2.81
N ILE A 31 2.08 -2.29 2.91
CA ILE A 31 2.48 -0.88 2.83
C ILE A 31 3.33 -0.51 4.05
N LYS A 32 2.91 -0.90 5.26
CA LYS A 32 3.65 -0.61 6.49
C LYS A 32 5.04 -1.24 6.44
N ASP A 33 5.13 -2.52 6.10
CA ASP A 33 6.39 -3.25 6.02
C ASP A 33 7.33 -2.64 4.98
N PHE A 34 6.80 -2.15 3.86
CA PHE A 34 7.60 -1.42 2.86
C PHE A 34 8.13 -0.08 3.40
N LEU A 35 7.31 0.66 4.15
CA LEU A 35 7.68 1.93 4.76
C LEU A 35 8.60 1.76 5.99
N TYR A 36 8.58 0.60 6.64
CA TYR A 36 9.41 0.26 7.80
C TYR A 36 10.70 -0.47 7.41
N SER A 37 10.80 -0.99 6.18
CA SER A 37 11.96 -1.72 5.68
C SER A 37 13.25 -0.90 5.76
N GLY A 38 14.34 -1.45 6.29
CA GLY A 38 15.63 -0.77 6.39
C GLY A 38 16.31 -0.42 5.05
N SER A 39 15.83 -0.95 3.92
CA SER A 39 16.41 -0.69 2.59
C SER A 39 15.63 0.30 1.74
N THR A 40 14.32 0.46 1.97
CA THR A 40 13.40 1.30 1.17
C THR A 40 12.48 2.17 2.03
N GLY A 41 12.51 1.97 3.33
CA GLY A 41 11.64 2.60 4.31
C GLY A 41 12.11 3.99 4.70
N LEU A 42 11.28 4.64 5.51
CA LEU A 42 11.53 5.99 5.98
C LEU A 42 12.73 5.99 6.96
N PRO A 43 13.56 7.04 6.96
CA PRO A 43 14.67 7.15 7.90
C PRO A 43 14.14 7.06 9.33
N VAL A 44 14.59 6.04 10.07
CA VAL A 44 14.16 5.78 11.46
C VAL A 44 14.49 6.96 12.37
N ASP A 45 15.54 7.73 12.03
CA ASP A 45 15.93 8.96 12.73
C ASP A 45 14.96 10.13 12.53
N SER A 46 14.10 10.09 11.50
CA SER A 46 13.17 11.20 11.16
C SER A 46 11.71 10.82 11.30
N PHE A 47 11.39 9.52 11.38
CA PHE A 47 10.03 9.02 11.41
C PHE A 47 9.85 8.04 12.56
N THR A 48 9.07 8.45 13.55
CA THR A 48 8.57 7.56 14.61
C THR A 48 7.59 6.55 14.02
N ASP A 49 7.35 5.46 14.75
CA ASP A 49 6.36 4.44 14.39
C ASP A 49 4.97 5.05 14.11
N GLU A 50 4.61 6.08 14.88
CA GLU A 50 3.35 6.80 14.72
C GLU A 50 3.28 7.55 13.37
N ASN A 51 4.38 8.18 12.95
CA ASN A 51 4.45 8.82 11.64
C ASN A 51 4.41 7.80 10.50
N VAL A 52 5.03 6.63 10.68
CA VAL A 52 4.99 5.54 9.70
C VAL A 52 3.56 5.01 9.56
N ASN A 53 2.85 4.80 10.66
CA ASN A 53 1.44 4.39 10.64
C ASN A 53 0.56 5.45 9.94
N ALA A 54 0.72 6.74 10.28
CA ALA A 54 -0.04 7.81 9.65
C ALA A 54 0.20 7.88 8.13
N LYS A 55 1.44 7.67 7.68
CA LYS A 55 1.77 7.60 6.25
C LYS A 55 1.23 6.32 5.58
N THR A 56 1.27 5.20 6.29
CA THR A 56 0.68 3.94 5.83
C THR A 56 -0.80 4.13 5.55
N ASP A 57 -1.53 4.77 6.46
CA ASP A 57 -2.96 5.06 6.27
C ASP A 57 -3.22 5.97 5.07
N LEU A 58 -2.42 7.02 4.89
CA LEU A 58 -2.55 7.92 3.74
C LEU A 58 -2.32 7.17 2.41
N VAL A 59 -1.28 6.35 2.33
CA VAL A 59 -0.96 5.55 1.15
C VAL A 59 -2.03 4.49 0.92
N PHE A 60 -2.45 3.79 1.96
CA PHE A 60 -3.52 2.80 1.90
C PHE A 60 -4.81 3.42 1.38
N ARG A 61 -5.21 4.59 1.90
CA ARG A 61 -6.41 5.30 1.46
C ARG A 61 -6.27 5.70 -0.01
N HIS A 62 -5.12 6.22 -0.42
CA HIS A 62 -4.86 6.53 -1.83
C HIS A 62 -5.00 5.31 -2.74
N VAL A 63 -4.40 4.18 -2.36
CA VAL A 63 -4.52 2.91 -3.11
C VAL A 63 -5.96 2.41 -3.14
N PHE A 64 -6.66 2.47 -2.01
CA PHE A 64 -8.06 2.02 -1.89
C PHE A 64 -8.99 2.80 -2.83
N TRP A 65 -8.78 4.11 -2.98
CA TRP A 65 -9.53 4.94 -3.93
C TRP A 65 -9.08 4.75 -5.38
N ALA A 66 -7.76 4.74 -5.62
CA ALA A 66 -7.19 4.63 -6.96
C ALA A 66 -7.47 3.27 -7.63
N TYR A 67 -7.60 2.20 -6.83
CA TYR A 67 -7.97 0.85 -7.28
C TYR A 67 -9.41 0.49 -6.89
N SER A 68 -10.29 1.49 -6.85
CA SER A 68 -11.72 1.24 -6.70
C SER A 68 -12.32 0.45 -7.87
N THR A 69 -11.68 0.53 -9.04
CA THR A 69 -11.93 -0.24 -10.26
C THR A 69 -10.61 -0.83 -10.74
N VAL A 70 -10.66 -2.04 -11.33
CA VAL A 70 -9.48 -2.71 -11.90
C VAL A 70 -9.71 -2.86 -13.42
N PRO A 71 -8.83 -2.32 -14.29
CA PRO A 71 -7.61 -1.57 -13.96
C PRO A 71 -7.89 -0.16 -13.42
N SER A 72 -6.97 0.33 -12.58
CA SER A 72 -7.06 1.66 -11.94
C SER A 72 -7.21 2.79 -12.96
N LEU A 73 -8.16 3.69 -12.72
CA LEU A 73 -8.36 4.91 -13.51
C LEU A 73 -7.18 5.91 -13.39
N VAL A 74 -6.44 5.86 -12.29
CA VAL A 74 -5.35 6.80 -11.95
C VAL A 74 -3.99 6.28 -12.41
N TYR A 75 -3.79 4.96 -12.43
CA TYR A 75 -2.52 4.32 -12.74
C TYR A 75 -2.55 3.52 -14.05
N LYS A 76 -3.16 4.10 -15.10
CA LYS A 76 -3.35 3.46 -16.41
C LYS A 76 -2.04 3.04 -17.09
N ASP A 77 -0.96 3.79 -16.88
CA ASP A 77 0.34 3.58 -17.54
C ASP A 77 1.48 3.19 -16.58
N ALA A 78 1.17 2.83 -15.32
CA ALA A 78 2.17 2.61 -14.26
C ALA A 78 2.53 1.14 -14.02
#